data_AF-A0A7C0WSZ1-F1
#
_entry.id   AF-A0A7C0WSZ1-F1
#
_cell.length_a   1.000
_cell.length_b   1.000
_cell.length_c   1.000
_cell.angle_alpha   90.00
_cell.angle_beta   90.00
_cell.angle_gamma   90.00
#
_symmetry.space_group_name_H-M   'P 1'
#
loop_
_entity.id
_entity.type
_entity.pdbx_description
1 polymer ?
#
loop_
_entity_poly.entity_id
_entity_poly.type
_entity_poly.pdbx_seq_one_letter_code
_entity_poly.pdbx_strand_id
1 'polypeptide(L)' 'MPRLETHKLKGKLSGSWACSAGYDLRIVFDFVESEKQKEDDIFLLEIGTHEEVY' A
#
# COMPACT_ATOMS: atom_id res chain seq x y z
N MET A 1 1.43 -19.91 5.09
CA MET A 1 0.78 -19.23 3.94
C MET A 1 1.55 -17.96 3.64
N PRO A 2 1.77 -17.60 2.37
CA PRO A 2 2.42 -16.34 2.03
C PRO A 2 1.58 -15.18 2.59
N ARG A 3 2.25 -14.22 3.23
CA ARG A 3 1.63 -13.03 3.80
C ARG A 3 2.12 -11.82 3.02
N LEU A 4 1.22 -10.91 2.70
CA LEU A 4 1.59 -9.57 2.26
C LEU A 4 2.17 -8.84 3.47
N GLU A 5 3.40 -8.36 3.33
CA GLU A 5 4.12 -7.65 4.40
C GLU A 5 3.62 -6.20 4.55
N THR A 6 2.33 -6.07 4.83
CA THR A 6 1.66 -4.77 4.92
C THR A 6 2.08 -4.00 6.16
N HIS A 7 2.55 -2.76 5.98
CA HIS A 7 2.97 -1.90 7.08
C HIS A 7 2.71 -0.42 6.76
N LYS A 8 2.57 0.40 7.81
CA LYS A 8 2.45 1.86 7.69
C LYS A 8 3.81 2.47 7.37
N LEU A 9 3.81 3.41 6.43
CA LEU A 9 4.98 4.19 6.04
C LEU A 9 5.26 5.33 7.02
N LYS A 10 6.49 5.84 6.95
CA LYS A 10 7.01 6.95 7.76
C LYS A 10 7.69 7.97 6.84
N GLY A 11 8.04 9.14 7.37
CA GLY A 11 8.72 10.18 6.61
C GLY A 11 7.76 10.91 5.66
N LYS A 12 8.18 11.12 4.40
CA LYS A 12 7.38 11.87 3.41
C LYS A 12 6.04 11.21 3.07
N LEU A 13 5.97 9.89 3.17
CA LEU A 13 4.77 9.09 2.92
C LEU A 13 4.06 8.69 4.24
N SER A 14 4.32 9.39 5.34
CA SER A 14 3.73 9.07 6.64
C SER A 14 2.20 9.11 6.59
N GLY A 15 1.56 8.02 7.02
CA GLY A 15 0.10 7.86 7.00
C GLY A 15 -0.37 6.82 6.00
N SER A 16 0.36 6.66 4.89
CA SER A 16 0.07 5.65 3.88
C SER A 16 0.60 4.27 4.24
N TRP A 17 0.14 3.27 3.50
CA TRP A 17 0.51 1.88 3.67
C TRP A 17 1.30 1.37 2.48
N ALA A 18 2.14 0.37 2.73
CA ALA A 18 2.78 -0.38 1.66
C ALA A 18 2.76 -1.88 1.93
N CYS A 19 2.77 -2.66 0.86
CA CYS A 19 3.02 -4.10 0.93
C CYS A 19 3.98 -4.58 -0.17
N SER A 20 4.59 -5.73 0.10
CA SER A 20 5.48 -6.45 -0.81
C SER A 20 4.70 -7.53 -1.56
N ALA A 21 4.74 -7.54 -2.90
CA ALA A 21 4.04 -8.51 -3.74
C ALA A 21 5.02 -9.27 -4.67
N GLY A 22 5.97 -9.99 -4.08
CA GLY A 22 7.06 -10.66 -4.82
C GLY A 22 8.42 -10.17 -4.34
N TYR A 23 9.47 -10.47 -5.12
CA TYR A 23 10.84 -10.11 -4.75
C TYR A 23 11.06 -8.59 -4.71
N ASP A 24 10.68 -7.89 -5.77
CA ASP A 24 10.90 -6.45 -5.91
C ASP A 24 9.68 -5.74 -6.51
N LEU A 25 8.53 -5.97 -5.87
CA LEU A 25 7.28 -5.26 -6.17
C LEU A 25 6.76 -4.64 -4.89
N ARG A 26 6.56 -3.33 -4.91
CA ARG A 26 6.01 -2.50 -3.85
C ARG A 26 4.74 -1.82 -4.36
N ILE A 27 3.73 -1.86 -3.50
CA ILE A 27 2.44 -1.24 -3.74
C ILE A 27 2.22 -0.28 -2.57
N VAL A 28 2.01 1.00 -2.87
CA VAL A 28 1.67 2.03 -1.88
C VAL A 28 0.20 2.39 -2.04
N PHE A 29 -0.53 2.45 -0.94
CA PHE A 29 -1.96 2.66 -0.95
C PHE A 29 -2.49 3.25 0.36
N ASP A 30 -3.69 3.80 0.29
CA ASP A 30 -4.49 4.21 1.44
C ASP A 30 -5.80 3.42 1.51
N PHE A 31 -6.31 3.23 2.73
CA PHE A 31 -7.70 2.82 2.95
C PHE A 31 -8.57 4.07 2.93
N VAL A 32 -9.62 4.06 2.12
CA VAL A 32 -10.58 5.17 2.03
C VAL A 32 -11.99 4.63 2.24
N GLU A 33 -12.83 5.39 2.96
CA GLU A 33 -14.21 4.99 3.21
C GLU A 33 -14.97 4.85 1.89
N SER A 34 -15.67 3.73 1.71
CA SER A 34 -16.49 3.53 0.52
C SER A 34 -17.92 4.04 0.74
N GLU A 35 -18.43 4.82 -0.21
CA GLU A 35 -19.84 5.24 -0.19
C GLU A 35 -20.80 4.13 -0.64
N LYS A 36 -20.28 3.07 -1.30
CA LYS A 36 -21.09 2.06 -2.00
C LYS A 36 -21.07 0.69 -1.35
N GLN A 37 -20.14 0.43 -0.45
CA GLN A 37 -19.97 -0.84 0.23
C GLN A 37 -19.56 -0.62 1.69
N LYS A 38 -19.71 -1.68 2.49
CA LYS A 38 -19.43 -1.63 3.94
C LYS A 38 -17.93 -1.62 4.25
N GLU A 39 -17.12 -2.14 3.34
CA GLU A 39 -15.67 -2.25 3.49
C GLU A 39 -14.98 -1.03 2.87
N ASP A 40 -13.83 -0.65 3.43
CA ASP A 40 -12.98 0.40 2.87
C ASP A 40 -12.54 0.04 1.45
N ASP A 41 -12.48 1.05 0.58
CA ASP A 41 -11.83 0.95 -0.71
C ASP A 41 -10.32 1.16 -0.58
N ILE A 42 -9.57 0.67 -1.55
CA ILE A 42 -8.13 0.90 -1.67
C ILE A 42 -7.89 2.00 -2.68
N PHE A 43 -7.32 3.11 -2.22
CA PHE A 43 -6.79 4.14 -3.11
C PHE A 43 -5.34 3.81 -3.45
N LEU A 44 -5.10 3.43 -4.69
CA LEU A 44 -3.77 3.09 -5.19
C LEU A 44 -2.96 4.35 -5.47
N LEU A 45 -1.85 4.52 -4.75
CA LEU A 45 -0.96 5.68 -4.89
C LEU A 45 0.15 5.39 -5.90
N GLU A 46 0.85 4.27 -5.74
CA GLU A 46 2.01 3.93 -6.56
C GLU A 46 2.27 2.42 -6.61
N ILE A 47 2.84 1.96 -7.72
CA ILE A 47 3.35 0.60 -7.90
C ILE A 47 4.71 0.69 -8.58
N GLY A 48 5.71 0.03 -7.99
CA GLY A 48 7.05 -0.02 -8.55
C GLY A 48 7.96 -0.98 -7.81
N THR A 49 9.24 -0.91 -8.10
CA THR A 49 10.30 -1.56 -7.33
C THR A 49 10.51 -0.90 -5.98
N HIS A 50 11.38 -1.46 -5.13
CA HIS A 50 11.76 -0.84 -3.87
C HIS A 50 12.37 0.56 -4.05
N GLU A 51 13.25 0.73 -5.05
CA GLU A 51 13.95 2.01 -5.29
C GLU A 51 13.08 3.06 -5.97
N GLU A 52 12.08 2.66 -6.75
CA GLU A 52 11.18 3.61 -7.40
C GLU A 52 10.17 4.21 -6.41
N VAL A 53 9.78 3.44 -5.40
CA VAL A 53 8.74 3.81 -4.43
C VAL A 53 9.29 4.57 -3.21
N TYR A 54 10.52 4.29 -2.79
CA TYR A 54 11.15 4.89 -1.60
C TYR A 54 12.35 5.75 -1.96
#